data_AF-A0A2J8RTC5-F1
#
_entry.id   AF-A0A2J8RTC5-F1
#
_cell.length_a   1.000
_cell.length_b   1.000
_cell.length_c   1.000
_cell.angle_alpha   90.00
_cell.angle_beta   90.00
_cell.angle_gamma   90.00
#
_symmetry.space_group_name_H-M   'P 1'
#
loop_
_entity.id
_entity.type
_entity.pdbx_description
1 polymer ?
#
loop_
_entity_poly.entity_id
_entity_poly.type
_entity_poly.pdbx_seq_one_letter_code
_entity_poly.pdbx_strand_id
1 'polypeptide(L)'
;MKLPSISCPHECFEAILSLDTGYRAPVTLVRKGCWTGPPAGQTQSNPDALPPDYSVVRGCTTDKCNAHLMTHDALPNLSQAPDPPTLSGAECYACIGVHQDDCAIGRSRRVQCHQDQTACFQGNGRMT
;
A
#
# COMPACT_ATOMS: atom_id res chain seq x y z
N MET A 1 -3.77 -10.93 -12.97
CA MET A 1 -5.07 -10.91 -12.25
C MET A 1 -6.18 -10.74 -13.28
N LYS A 2 -7.28 -11.51 -13.23
CA LYS A 2 -8.41 -11.34 -14.15
C LYS A 2 -9.60 -10.82 -13.34
N LEU A 3 -9.92 -9.54 -13.50
CA LEU A 3 -11.02 -8.91 -12.78
C LEU A 3 -12.33 -9.11 -13.56
N PRO A 4 -13.46 -9.37 -12.87
CA PRO A 4 -14.77 -9.44 -13.52
C PRO A 4 -15.12 -8.08 -14.12
N SER A 5 -15.77 -8.10 -15.28
CA SER A 5 -16.33 -6.90 -15.89
C SER A 5 -17.77 -6.71 -15.45
N ILE A 6 -18.13 -5.47 -15.10
CA ILE A 6 -19.49 -5.08 -14.73
C ILE A 6 -19.88 -3.83 -15.53
N SER A 7 -21.18 -3.60 -15.70
CA SER A 7 -21.71 -2.39 -16.32
C SER A 7 -22.08 -1.37 -15.23
N CYS A 8 -21.59 -0.13 -15.39
CA CYS A 8 -21.85 0.95 -14.44
C CYS A 8 -22.87 1.95 -15.02
N PRO A 9 -23.82 2.44 -14.19
CA PRO A 9 -24.83 3.40 -14.66
C PRO A 9 -24.26 4.82 -14.85
N HIS A 10 -23.18 5.17 -14.16
CA HIS A 10 -22.61 6.53 -14.16
C HIS A 10 -21.10 6.50 -14.37
N GLU A 11 -20.34 6.19 -13.32
CA GLU A 11 -18.89 6.27 -13.32
C GLU A 11 -18.25 4.96 -12.86
N CYS A 12 -16.97 4.79 -13.20
CA CYS A 12 -16.13 3.76 -12.63
C CYS A 12 -15.28 4.37 -11.50
N PHE A 13 -14.78 3.53 -10.59
CA PHE A 13 -13.69 3.90 -9.70
C PHE A 13 -12.63 2.81 -9.56
N GLU A 14 -11.48 3.24 -9.08
CA GLU A 14 -10.47 2.41 -8.43
C GLU A 14 -10.05 3.03 -7.09
N ALA A 15 -9.96 2.18 -6.06
CA ALA A 15 -9.41 2.52 -4.76
C ALA A 15 -8.23 1.59 -4.48
N ILE A 16 -7.14 2.16 -4.02
CA ILE A 16 -5.86 1.47 -3.79
C ILE A 16 -5.43 1.81 -2.38
N LEU A 17 -5.07 0.78 -1.61
CA LEU A 17 -4.24 0.94 -0.41
C LEU A 17 -3.03 0.04 -0.57
N SER A 18 -1.84 0.57 -0.32
CA SER A 18 -0.62 -0.21 -0.24
C SER A 18 0.13 0.10 1.03
N LEU A 19 0.65 -0.95 1.66
CA LEU A 19 1.48 -0.87 2.86
C LEU A 19 2.82 -1.55 2.57
N ASP A 20 3.91 -0.90 2.99
CA ASP A 20 5.26 -1.39 2.77
C ASP A 20 6.10 -1.31 4.05
N THR A 21 6.93 -2.32 4.30
CA THR A 21 7.85 -2.34 5.46
C THR A 21 9.31 -2.19 5.05
N GLY A 22 9.59 -1.95 3.76
CA GLY A 22 10.93 -1.99 3.17
C GLY A 22 11.52 -3.40 3.08
N TYR A 23 10.74 -4.41 3.42
CA TYR A 23 11.11 -5.81 3.34
C TYR A 23 10.02 -6.62 2.62
N ARG A 24 10.45 -7.38 1.60
CA ARG A 24 9.59 -8.12 0.65
C ARG A 24 8.66 -7.20 -0.16
N ALA A 25 7.78 -7.82 -0.93
CA ALA A 25 6.77 -7.09 -1.69
C ALA A 25 5.74 -6.46 -0.74
N PRO A 26 5.24 -5.25 -1.07
CA PRO A 26 4.18 -4.61 -0.29
C PRO A 26 2.90 -5.43 -0.32
N VAL A 27 2.02 -5.18 0.65
CA VAL A 27 0.63 -5.66 0.60
C VAL A 27 -0.23 -4.57 -0.01
N THR A 28 -0.78 -4.86 -1.18
CA THR A 28 -1.64 -3.93 -1.92
C THR A 28 -3.06 -4.47 -2.02
N LEU A 29 -4.04 -3.71 -1.54
CA LEU A 29 -5.45 -3.92 -1.80
C LEU A 29 -5.90 -3.01 -2.95
N VAL A 30 -6.61 -3.61 -3.91
CA VAL A 30 -7.20 -2.89 -5.04
C VAL A 30 -8.68 -3.20 -5.09
N ARG A 31 -9.52 -2.16 -5.06
CA ARG A 31 -10.96 -2.26 -5.24
C ARG A 31 -11.36 -1.47 -6.48
N LYS A 32 -12.11 -2.10 -7.37
CA LYS A 32 -12.59 -1.48 -8.61
C LYS A 32 -14.08 -1.75 -8.76
N GLY A 33 -14.81 -0.81 -9.35
CA GLY A 33 -16.24 -0.99 -9.58
C GLY A 33 -16.91 0.28 -10.06
N CYS A 34 -18.20 0.40 -9.75
CA CYS A 34 -19.02 1.56 -10.09
C CYS A 34 -19.02 2.60 -8.98
N TRP A 35 -19.13 3.86 -9.35
CA TRP A 35 -18.96 5.02 -8.47
C TRP A 35 -20.07 6.05 -8.69
N THR A 36 -20.41 6.74 -7.61
CA THR A 36 -21.39 7.84 -7.60
C THR A 36 -20.83 9.08 -6.91
N GLY A 37 -19.55 9.08 -6.52
CA GLY A 37 -18.88 10.23 -5.92
C GLY A 37 -18.15 11.07 -6.98
N PRO A 38 -17.24 11.97 -6.57
CA PRO A 38 -16.50 12.80 -7.51
C PRO A 38 -15.58 11.98 -8.44
N PRO A 39 -15.38 12.41 -9.71
CA PRO A 39 -14.51 11.72 -10.65
C PRO A 39 -13.02 11.79 -10.28
N ALA A 40 -12.64 12.53 -9.23
CA ALA A 40 -11.31 12.50 -8.64
C ALA A 40 -11.43 12.55 -7.11
N GLY A 41 -10.79 11.60 -6.42
CA GLY A 41 -10.60 11.62 -4.98
C GLY A 41 -9.17 12.05 -4.64
N GLN A 42 -8.95 12.44 -3.38
CA GLN A 42 -7.64 12.88 -2.92
C GLN A 42 -6.72 11.68 -2.72
N THR A 43 -5.55 11.70 -3.34
CA THR A 43 -4.42 10.83 -2.95
C THR A 43 -3.98 11.23 -1.55
N GLN A 44 -3.99 10.31 -0.60
CA GLN A 44 -3.35 10.49 0.70
C GLN A 44 -2.19 9.52 0.79
N SER A 45 -1.00 10.08 0.79
CA SER A 45 0.24 9.37 1.12
C SER A 45 0.81 10.10 2.31
N ASN A 46 1.05 9.36 3.40
CA ASN A 46 1.75 9.90 4.55
C ASN A 46 3.10 9.18 4.70
N PRO A 47 4.21 9.80 4.27
CA PRO A 47 5.53 9.18 4.41
C PRO A 47 5.94 8.97 5.87
N ASP A 48 5.31 9.69 6.80
CA ASP A 48 5.56 9.58 8.24
C ASP A 48 4.69 8.50 8.91
N ALA A 49 3.76 7.87 8.18
CA ALA A 49 2.98 6.76 8.70
C ALA A 49 3.84 5.50 8.83
N LEU A 50 3.55 4.69 9.86
CA LEU A 50 4.24 3.43 10.11
C LEU A 50 3.23 2.26 10.09
N PRO A 51 3.40 1.27 9.18
CA PRO A 51 4.28 1.30 8.00
C PRO A 51 3.86 2.39 6.99
N PRO A 52 4.78 2.86 6.11
CA PRO A 52 4.44 3.77 5.03
C PRO A 52 3.22 3.30 4.26
N ASP A 53 2.25 4.19 4.12
CA ASP A 53 0.98 3.91 3.46
C ASP A 53 0.79 4.78 2.21
N TYR A 54 0.17 4.17 1.22
CA TYR A 54 -0.29 4.84 0.01
C TYR A 54 -1.75 4.53 -0.20
N SER A 55 -2.60 5.55 -0.10
CA SER A 55 -4.02 5.44 -0.35
C SER A 55 -4.46 6.41 -1.45
N VAL A 56 -5.23 5.92 -2.41
CA VAL A 56 -5.83 6.78 -3.44
C VAL A 56 -7.18 6.23 -3.87
N VAL A 57 -8.11 7.14 -4.12
CA VAL A 57 -9.41 6.83 -4.71
C VAL A 57 -9.56 7.69 -5.96
N ARG A 58 -9.85 7.05 -7.11
CA ARG A 58 -10.02 7.72 -8.39
C ARG A 58 -11.34 7.30 -9.00
N GLY A 59 -12.19 8.28 -9.32
CA GLY A 59 -13.32 8.06 -10.22
C GLY A 59 -12.89 8.25 -11.67
N CYS A 60 -13.75 7.89 -12.62
CA CYS A 60 -13.59 8.24 -14.03
C CYS A 60 -14.86 7.90 -14.82
N THR A 61 -15.06 8.55 -15.97
CA THR A 61 -16.35 8.57 -16.69
C THR A 61 -16.38 7.74 -17.98
N THR A 62 -15.24 7.22 -18.46
CA THR A 62 -15.16 6.45 -19.70
C THR A 62 -15.20 4.95 -19.44
N ASP A 63 -15.64 4.16 -20.43
CA ASP A 63 -15.73 2.71 -20.28
C ASP A 63 -14.37 2.09 -19.91
N LYS A 64 -14.37 1.30 -18.82
CA LYS A 64 -13.19 0.58 -18.30
C LYS A 64 -11.99 1.47 -17.98
N CYS A 65 -12.22 2.75 -17.66
CA CYS A 65 -11.19 3.72 -17.34
C CYS A 65 -10.42 3.44 -16.04
N ASN A 66 -10.99 2.65 -15.13
CA ASN A 66 -10.39 2.25 -13.86
C ASN A 66 -9.32 1.16 -14.03
N ALA A 67 -8.40 1.33 -14.99
CA ALA A 67 -7.40 0.35 -15.38
C ALA A 67 -5.97 0.76 -15.01
N HIS A 68 -5.78 1.79 -14.18
CA HIS A 68 -4.46 2.33 -13.89
C HIS A 68 -3.61 1.36 -13.06
N LEU A 69 -4.18 0.74 -12.02
CA LEU A 69 -3.46 -0.27 -11.25
C LEU A 69 -3.84 -1.68 -11.72
N MET A 70 -3.04 -2.23 -12.64
CA MET A 70 -3.11 -3.63 -13.09
C MET A 70 -1.88 -4.44 -12.63
N THR A 71 -0.78 -3.75 -12.36
CA THR A 71 0.48 -4.27 -11.82
C THR A 71 0.97 -3.33 -10.70
N HIS A 72 1.94 -3.78 -9.90
CA HIS A 72 2.53 -2.96 -8.84
C HIS A 72 3.42 -1.82 -9.38
N ASP A 73 3.72 -1.79 -10.68
CA ASP A 73 4.59 -0.77 -11.29
C ASP A 73 3.99 0.65 -11.24
N ALA A 74 2.68 0.75 -11.05
CA ALA A 74 1.96 2.02 -10.91
C ALA A 74 1.97 2.57 -9.47
N LEU A 75 2.51 1.83 -8.50
CA LEU A 75 2.70 2.32 -7.13
C LEU A 75 4.01 3.10 -7.01
N PRO A 76 4.04 4.22 -6.27
CA PRO A 76 5.31 4.85 -5.93
C PRO A 76 6.14 3.93 -5.03
N ASN A 77 7.45 4.17 -5.00
CA ASN A 77 8.33 3.48 -4.07
C ASN A 77 8.06 3.97 -2.64
N LEU A 78 7.41 3.14 -1.81
CA LEU A 78 7.03 3.48 -0.43
C LEU A 78 8.15 3.25 0.57
N SER A 79 9.19 2.52 0.18
CA SER A 79 10.28 2.12 1.07
C SER A 79 11.62 2.65 0.56
N GLN A 80 11.64 3.86 0.02
CA GLN A 80 12.89 4.47 -0.39
C GLN A 80 13.77 4.68 0.84
N ALA A 81 14.98 4.09 0.82
CA ALA A 81 15.95 4.36 1.86
C ALA A 81 16.27 5.86 1.88
N PRO A 82 16.38 6.48 3.06
CA PRO A 82 16.77 7.88 3.14
C PRO A 82 18.14 8.11 2.52
N ASP A 83 18.34 9.32 1.98
CA ASP A 83 19.62 9.76 1.42
C ASP A 83 20.12 11.00 2.20
N PRO A 84 21.24 10.91 2.95
CA PRO A 84 22.13 9.75 3.08
C PRO A 84 21.54 8.62 3.97
N PRO A 85 21.93 7.34 3.74
CA PRO A 85 21.38 6.18 4.45
C PRO A 85 22.05 5.99 5.81
N THR A 86 21.85 6.94 6.73
CA THR A 86 22.37 6.84 8.10
C THR A 86 21.55 5.83 8.89
N LEU A 87 22.22 4.94 9.63
CA LEU A 87 21.58 3.94 10.50
C LEU A 87 21.36 4.52 11.90
N SER A 88 20.18 4.24 12.46
CA SER A 88 19.82 4.64 13.83
C SER A 88 20.48 3.77 14.91
N GLY A 89 20.93 2.56 14.53
CA GLY A 89 21.38 1.53 15.46
C GLY A 89 20.25 0.65 16.04
N ALA A 90 18.99 0.99 15.80
CA ALA A 90 17.86 0.14 16.17
C ALA A 90 17.70 -1.04 15.19
N GLU A 91 17.35 -2.21 15.73
CA GLU A 91 17.06 -3.41 14.95
C GLU A 91 15.65 -3.90 15.22
N CYS A 92 14.89 -4.13 14.15
CA CYS A 92 13.49 -4.57 14.23
C CYS A 92 13.25 -5.79 13.34
N TYR A 93 12.19 -6.54 13.64
CA TYR A 93 11.65 -7.52 12.69
C TYR A 93 10.72 -6.81 11.71
N ALA A 94 10.94 -7.00 10.42
CA ALA A 94 10.07 -6.54 9.35
C ALA A 94 9.29 -7.73 8.77
N CYS A 95 7.98 -7.55 8.64
CA CYS A 95 7.07 -8.44 7.93
C CYS A 95 5.78 -7.69 7.63
N ILE A 96 5.09 -8.11 6.56
CA ILE A 96 3.73 -7.69 6.28
C ILE A 96 3.02 -8.81 5.53
N GLY A 97 1.73 -8.99 5.79
CA GLY A 97 0.94 -10.05 5.18
C GLY A 97 -0.54 -9.94 5.50
N VAL A 98 -1.33 -10.76 4.83
CA VAL A 98 -2.80 -10.83 5.00
C VAL A 98 -3.19 -12.00 5.92
N HIS A 99 -2.29 -12.95 6.14
CA HIS A 99 -2.46 -14.07 7.04
C HIS A 99 -1.51 -13.94 8.24
N GLN A 100 -1.93 -14.46 9.40
CA GLN A 100 -1.12 -14.41 10.62
C GLN A 100 0.27 -15.05 10.43
N ASP A 101 0.33 -16.16 9.70
CA ASP A 101 1.58 -16.91 9.49
C ASP A 101 2.58 -16.17 8.59
N ASP A 102 2.16 -15.17 7.81
CA ASP A 102 3.05 -14.39 6.94
C ASP A 102 4.09 -13.61 7.76
N CYS A 103 3.75 -13.29 9.01
CA CYS A 103 4.57 -12.56 9.97
C CYS A 103 5.19 -13.45 11.06
N ALA A 104 5.14 -14.77 10.93
CA ALA A 104 5.82 -15.68 11.85
C ALA A 104 7.34 -15.40 11.89
N ILE A 105 8.00 -15.65 13.03
CA ILE A 105 9.43 -15.34 13.22
C ILE A 105 10.33 -15.96 12.14
N GLY A 106 10.00 -17.16 11.66
CA GLY A 106 10.74 -17.83 10.57
C GLY A 106 10.53 -17.21 9.18
N ARG A 107 9.57 -16.30 9.02
CA ARG A 107 9.23 -15.61 7.77
C ARG A 107 9.50 -14.10 7.81
N SER A 108 9.65 -13.54 9.01
CA SER A 108 10.11 -12.17 9.21
C SER A 108 11.63 -12.05 9.07
N ARG A 109 12.12 -10.81 8.91
CA ARG A 109 13.56 -10.53 8.80
C ARG A 109 13.97 -9.45 9.78
N ARG A 110 15.13 -9.62 10.41
CA ARG A 110 15.79 -8.53 11.13
C ARG A 110 16.31 -7.49 10.13
N VAL A 111 15.88 -6.26 10.31
CA VAL A 111 16.29 -5.08 9.54
C VAL A 111 16.88 -4.04 10.48
N GLN A 112 17.77 -3.20 9.94
CA GLN A 112 18.33 -2.06 10.65
C GLN A 112 17.52 -0.82 10.29
N CYS A 113 17.08 -0.06 11.29
CA CYS A 113 16.27 1.12 11.07
C CYS A 113 17.14 2.33 10.70
N HIS A 114 16.60 3.25 9.92
CA HIS A 114 17.32 4.43 9.43
C HIS A 114 17.03 5.68 10.26
N GLN A 115 17.94 6.66 10.18
CA GLN A 115 17.78 8.01 10.72
C GLN A 115 17.31 8.04 12.19
N ASP A 116 16.14 8.61 12.46
CA ASP A 116 15.54 8.82 13.78
C ASP A 116 14.56 7.72 14.20
N GLN A 117 14.45 6.64 13.42
CA GLN A 117 13.63 5.48 13.73
C GLN A 117 14.21 4.71 14.93
N THR A 118 13.71 5.00 16.12
CA THR A 118 14.23 4.49 17.40
C THR A 118 13.40 3.35 18.01
N ALA A 119 12.25 3.02 17.43
CA ALA A 119 11.32 2.03 17.96
C ALA A 119 10.78 1.11 16.86
N CYS A 120 10.42 -0.12 17.25
CA CYS A 120 9.74 -1.07 16.37
C CYS A 120 8.23 -0.89 16.47
N PHE A 121 7.56 -0.97 15.33
CA PHE A 121 6.10 -0.94 15.25
C PHE A 121 5.54 -2.35 15.00
N GLN A 122 4.43 -2.67 15.68
CA GLN A 122 3.62 -3.85 15.39
C GLN A 122 2.15 -3.44 15.41
N GLY A 123 1.41 -3.80 14.37
CA GLY A 123 -0.01 -3.50 14.27
C GLY A 123 -0.72 -4.43 13.30
N ASN A 124 -2.04 -4.43 13.38
CA ASN A 124 -2.92 -5.12 12.47
C ASN A 124 -4.08 -4.20 12.06
N GLY A 125 -4.51 -4.31 10.81
CA GLY A 125 -5.61 -3.54 10.26
C GLY A 125 -6.69 -4.44 9.70
N ARG A 126 -7.92 -3.93 9.64
CA ARG A 126 -9.00 -4.53 8.87
C ARG A 126 -9.47 -3.53 7.84
N MET A 127 -9.44 -3.93 6.57
CA MET A 127 -10.08 -3.19 5.49
C MET A 127 -11.42 -3.85 5.17
N THR A 128 -12.47 -3.04 5.07
CA THR A 128 -13.84 -3.46 4.73
C THR A 128 -14.36 -2.65 3.55
#